data_AF-A0AA36HCB9-F1
#
_entry.id   AF-A0AA36HCB9-F1
#
_cell.length_a   1.000
_cell.length_b   1.000
_cell.length_c   1.000
_cell.angle_alpha   90.00
_cell.angle_beta   90.00
_cell.angle_gamma   90.00
#
_symmetry.space_group_name_H-M   'P 1'
#
loop_
_entity.id
_entity.type
_entity.pdbx_description
1 polymer ?
#
loop_
_entity_poly.entity_id
_entity_poly.type
_entity_poly.pdbx_seq_one_letter_code
_entity_poly.pdbx_strand_id
1 'polypeptide(L)'
;MTSEFNIKSCKQRLTRQLNELANMIDEANTFKEPWQYPTNADDILQFILANTAILRNLINQMKTKEDQIMAEYSNQARALEAFKSINTEYGENLEKEFDSYWENKRADESLDISVSTRRKLETRIVELECQQQALEASSMRKQSSKPSIQETTQRCTSLFQAMEDHQQKGINQTLSQSNQTTADLLELWCKSAIATLKGSPPSRSDCASYNSSITFRMKNLCVYCLDAAFDESREKPDIE
;
A
#
# COMPACT_ATOMS: atom_id res chain seq x y z
N MET A 1 36.23 22.33 11.20
CA MET A 1 36.20 21.27 12.24
C MET A 1 35.20 20.23 11.76
N THR A 2 35.68 19.07 11.31
CA THR A 2 34.83 17.95 10.92
C THR A 2 34.26 17.32 12.19
N SER A 3 32.93 17.41 12.38
CA SER A 3 32.26 16.70 13.46
C SER A 3 32.53 15.21 13.31
N GLU A 4 33.03 14.57 14.36
CA GLU A 4 33.26 13.12 14.39
C GLU A 4 31.93 12.36 14.21
N PHE A 5 31.92 11.35 13.34
CA PHE A 5 30.73 10.53 13.11
C PHE A 5 30.49 9.63 14.34
N ASN A 6 29.37 9.83 15.03
CA ASN A 6 29.04 9.09 16.25
C ASN A 6 28.06 7.96 15.95
N ILE A 7 28.60 6.78 15.64
CA ILE A 7 27.82 5.58 15.32
C ILE A 7 26.88 5.16 16.45
N LYS A 8 27.30 5.32 17.71
CA LYS A 8 26.50 4.94 18.89
C LYS A 8 25.20 5.73 18.97
N SER A 9 25.28 7.05 18.75
CA SER A 9 24.10 7.93 18.72
C SER A 9 23.17 7.56 17.56
N CYS A 10 23.71 7.21 16.39
CA CYS A 10 22.94 6.78 15.24
C CYS A 10 22.14 5.50 15.54
N LYS A 11 22.81 4.47 16.07
CA LYS A 11 22.17 3.21 16.48
C LYS A 11 21.06 3.45 17.51
N GLN A 12 21.32 4.30 18.50
CA GLN A 12 20.32 4.60 19.52
C GLN A 12 19.07 5.28 18.94
N ARG A 13 19.22 6.26 18.03
CA ARG A 13 18.08 6.91 17.37
C ARG A 13 17.26 5.91 16.55
N LEU A 14 17.92 5.09 15.73
CA LEU A 14 17.24 4.05 14.94
C LEU A 14 16.52 3.03 15.82
N THR A 15 17.14 2.58 16.92
CA THR A 15 16.48 1.68 17.88
C THR A 15 15.18 2.28 18.42
N ARG A 16 15.16 3.57 18.78
CA ARG A 16 13.94 4.23 19.27
C ARG A 16 12.84 4.24 18.21
N GLN A 17 13.19 4.61 16.97
CA GLN A 17 12.22 4.64 15.87
C GLN A 17 11.65 3.25 15.57
N LEU A 18 12.49 2.21 15.55
CA LEU A 18 12.05 0.83 15.34
C LEU A 18 11.15 0.33 16.47
N ASN A 19 11.44 0.69 17.72
CA ASN A 19 10.59 0.33 18.85
C ASN A 19 9.22 1.03 18.78
N GLU A 20 9.18 2.29 18.36
CA GLU A 20 7.92 3.00 18.13
C GLU A 20 7.09 2.31 17.04
N LEU A 21 7.73 1.90 15.94
CA LEU A 21 7.06 1.15 14.88
C LEU A 21 6.52 -0.20 15.38
N ALA A 22 7.30 -0.93 16.18
CA ALA A 22 6.86 -2.19 16.79
C ALA A 22 5.62 -2.00 17.67
N ASN A 23 5.57 -0.95 18.47
CA ASN A 23 4.38 -0.64 19.28
C ASN A 23 3.15 -0.35 18.41
N MET A 24 3.31 0.35 17.28
CA MET A 24 2.21 0.60 16.34
C MET A 24 1.73 -0.70 15.68
N ILE A 25 2.64 -1.63 15.36
CA ILE A 25 2.29 -2.96 14.85
C ILE A 25 1.48 -3.73 15.91
N ASP A 26 1.88 -3.68 17.18
CA ASP A 26 1.16 -4.33 18.28
C ASP A 26 -0.25 -3.72 18.48
N GLU A 27 -0.37 -2.39 18.39
CA GLU A 27 -1.66 -1.70 18.41
C GLU A 27 -2.54 -2.12 17.21
N ALA A 28 -1.97 -2.18 16.01
CA ALA A 28 -2.66 -2.63 14.80
C ALA A 28 -3.16 -4.07 14.93
N ASN A 29 -2.37 -4.93 15.57
CA ASN A 29 -2.73 -6.32 15.85
C ASN A 29 -3.90 -6.46 16.84
N THR A 30 -4.39 -5.39 17.46
CA THR A 30 -5.62 -5.45 18.28
C THR A 30 -6.90 -5.51 17.42
N PHE A 31 -6.84 -5.04 16.17
CA PHE A 31 -7.97 -5.04 15.22
C PHE A 31 -8.11 -6.39 14.49
N LYS A 32 -8.14 -7.48 15.26
CA LYS A 32 -8.24 -8.86 14.73
C LYS A 32 -9.64 -9.19 14.23
N GLU A 33 -9.70 -10.25 13.43
CA GLU A 33 -10.95 -10.81 12.91
C GLU A 33 -11.53 -11.88 13.85
N PRO A 34 -12.86 -12.08 13.88
CA PRO A 34 -13.89 -11.26 13.22
C PRO A 34 -14.23 -10.00 14.01
N TRP A 35 -14.87 -9.01 13.36
CA TRP A 35 -15.41 -7.83 14.05
C TRP A 35 -16.49 -8.23 15.06
N GLN A 36 -16.46 -7.61 16.25
CA GLN A 36 -17.50 -7.74 17.26
C GLN A 36 -18.44 -6.54 17.19
N TYR A 37 -19.43 -6.60 16.30
CA TYR A 37 -20.39 -5.51 16.12
C TYR A 37 -21.40 -5.41 17.29
N PRO A 38 -21.83 -4.20 17.65
CA PRO A 38 -22.99 -3.99 18.52
C PRO A 38 -24.28 -4.56 17.92
N THR A 39 -25.29 -4.77 18.77
CA THR A 39 -26.60 -5.28 18.33
C THR A 39 -27.53 -4.19 17.80
N ASN A 40 -27.42 -2.97 18.33
CA ASN A 40 -28.30 -1.86 17.96
C ASN A 40 -27.81 -1.16 16.69
N ALA A 41 -28.72 -0.79 15.79
CA ALA A 41 -28.36 -0.19 14.50
C ALA A 41 -27.55 1.12 14.63
N ASP A 42 -27.95 2.00 15.54
CA ASP A 42 -27.25 3.28 15.78
C ASP A 42 -25.84 3.03 16.34
N ASP A 43 -25.70 2.06 17.25
CA ASP A 43 -24.41 1.68 17.83
C ASP A 43 -23.48 1.06 16.76
N ILE A 44 -24.03 0.30 15.80
CA ILE A 44 -23.23 -0.24 14.68
C ILE A 44 -22.67 0.89 13.82
N LEU A 45 -23.49 1.89 13.47
CA LEU A 45 -23.00 3.02 12.67
C LEU A 45 -21.91 3.78 13.41
N GLN A 46 -22.11 4.06 14.71
CA GLN A 46 -21.11 4.72 15.53
C GLN A 46 -19.81 3.89 15.62
N PHE A 47 -19.93 2.57 15.80
CA PHE A 47 -18.80 1.64 15.80
C PHE A 47 -18.02 1.71 14.48
N ILE A 48 -18.71 1.67 13.34
CA ILE A 48 -18.09 1.72 12.01
C ILE A 48 -17.32 3.03 11.83
N LEU A 49 -17.96 4.17 12.11
CA LEU A 49 -17.35 5.48 11.94
C LEU A 49 -16.12 5.66 12.84
N ALA A 50 -16.22 5.26 14.11
CA ALA A 50 -15.14 5.36 15.08
C ALA A 50 -13.94 4.48 14.69
N ASN A 51 -14.16 3.19 14.41
CA ASN A 51 -13.09 2.28 14.03
C ASN A 51 -12.45 2.67 12.70
N THR A 52 -13.23 3.11 11.72
CA THR A 52 -12.68 3.61 10.44
C THR A 52 -11.74 4.79 10.66
N ALA A 53 -12.11 5.74 11.51
CA ALA A 53 -11.26 6.89 11.83
C ALA A 53 -9.96 6.46 12.54
N ILE A 54 -10.06 5.56 13.52
CA ILE A 54 -8.90 5.04 14.26
C ILE A 54 -7.93 4.30 13.31
N LEU A 55 -8.46 3.40 12.47
CA LEU A 55 -7.66 2.64 11.51
C LEU A 55 -6.94 3.56 10.52
N ARG A 56 -7.63 4.56 9.94
CA ARG A 56 -7.02 5.53 9.02
C ARG A 56 -5.89 6.32 9.70
N ASN A 57 -6.11 6.74 10.95
CA ASN A 57 -5.08 7.44 11.71
C ASN A 57 -3.86 6.55 11.98
N LEU A 58 -4.06 5.30 12.39
CA LEU A 58 -2.99 4.35 12.66
C LEU A 58 -2.17 4.03 11.39
N ILE A 59 -2.86 3.77 10.27
CA ILE A 59 -2.23 3.56 8.95
C ILE A 59 -1.32 4.74 8.58
N ASN A 60 -1.78 5.97 8.77
CA ASN A 60 -1.00 7.18 8.44
C ASN A 60 0.21 7.35 9.37
N GLN A 61 0.05 7.04 10.67
CA GLN A 61 1.16 7.06 11.62
C GLN A 61 2.24 6.03 11.25
N MET A 62 1.84 4.81 10.89
CA MET A 62 2.76 3.77 10.43
C MET A 62 3.52 4.20 9.17
N LYS A 63 2.83 4.70 8.13
CA LYS A 63 3.48 5.24 6.91
C LYS A 63 4.51 6.32 7.25
N THR A 64 4.12 7.28 8.07
CA THR A 64 5.00 8.39 8.48
C THR A 64 6.23 7.87 9.23
N LYS A 65 6.06 6.85 10.08
CA LYS A 65 7.14 6.24 10.85
C LYS A 65 8.10 5.45 9.96
N GLU A 66 7.58 4.67 9.01
CA GLU A 66 8.35 3.98 7.96
C GLU A 66 9.24 4.98 7.20
N ASP A 67 8.66 6.08 6.72
CA ASP A 67 9.38 7.14 6.00
C ASP A 67 10.47 7.79 6.86
N GLN A 68 10.17 8.08 8.14
CA GLN A 68 11.14 8.65 9.09
C GLN A 68 12.33 7.71 9.33
N ILE A 69 12.09 6.42 9.49
CA ILE A 69 13.14 5.40 9.66
C ILE A 69 14.02 5.35 8.42
N MET A 70 13.43 5.30 7.23
CA MET A 70 14.17 5.22 5.97
C MET A 70 14.97 6.49 5.68
N ALA A 71 14.41 7.67 5.98
CA ALA A 71 15.11 8.94 5.87
C ALA A 71 16.29 9.02 6.84
N GLU A 72 16.10 8.63 8.10
CA GLU A 72 17.17 8.60 9.10
C GLU A 72 18.28 7.63 8.70
N TYR A 73 17.95 6.40 8.29
CA TYR A 73 18.92 5.43 7.78
C TYR A 73 19.72 6.00 6.61
N SER A 74 19.04 6.57 5.62
CA SER A 74 19.67 7.15 4.43
C SER A 74 20.57 8.35 4.74
N ASN A 75 20.18 9.17 5.73
CA ASN A 75 21.01 10.27 6.22
C ASN A 75 22.28 9.75 6.89
N GLN A 76 22.17 8.71 7.73
CA GLN A 76 23.33 8.13 8.41
C GLN A 76 24.27 7.42 7.45
N ALA A 77 23.74 6.67 6.47
CA ALA A 77 24.54 6.03 5.43
C ALA A 77 25.33 7.06 4.61
N ARG A 78 24.70 8.19 4.23
CA ARG A 78 25.39 9.29 3.54
C ARG A 78 26.48 9.95 4.39
N ALA A 79 26.21 10.19 5.67
CA ALA A 79 27.20 10.76 6.58
C ALA A 79 28.40 9.82 6.78
N LEU A 80 28.15 8.51 6.84
CA LEU A 80 29.18 7.49 6.95
C LEU A 80 30.05 7.40 5.69
N GLU A 81 29.43 7.45 4.50
CA GLU A 81 30.19 7.46 3.23
C GLU A 81 31.07 8.70 3.11
N ALA A 82 30.56 9.87 3.51
CA ALA A 82 31.36 11.08 3.56
C ALA A 82 32.55 10.96 4.55
N PHE A 83 32.35 10.31 5.70
CA PHE A 83 33.42 10.05 6.66
C PHE A 83 34.47 9.07 6.12
N LYS A 84 34.03 8.00 5.45
CA LYS A 84 34.90 7.00 4.81
C LYS A 84 35.80 7.57 3.72
N SER A 85 35.35 8.62 3.02
CA SER A 85 36.19 9.36 2.08
C SER A 85 37.39 10.08 2.72
N ILE A 86 37.31 10.37 4.03
CA ILE A 86 38.36 11.03 4.81
C ILE A 86 39.27 9.99 5.47
N ASN A 87 38.70 8.90 5.99
CA ASN A 87 39.42 7.81 6.64
C ASN A 87 38.83 6.47 6.20
N THR A 88 39.43 5.87 5.18
CA THR A 88 38.89 4.67 4.52
C THR A 88 38.87 3.46 5.42
N GLU A 89 39.99 3.10 6.06
CA GLU A 89 40.09 1.91 6.90
C GLU A 89 39.10 1.95 8.08
N TYR A 90 39.08 3.08 8.81
CA TYR A 90 38.16 3.23 9.94
C TYR A 90 36.70 3.38 9.48
N GLY A 91 36.47 4.06 8.36
CA GLY A 91 35.14 4.21 7.75
C GLY A 91 34.53 2.89 7.31
N GLU A 92 35.30 2.00 6.68
CA GLU A 92 34.85 0.65 6.30
C GLU A 92 34.49 -0.20 7.53
N ASN A 93 35.23 -0.07 8.63
CA ASN A 93 34.90 -0.76 9.87
C ASN A 93 33.57 -0.26 10.46
N LEU A 94 33.34 1.05 10.46
CA LEU A 94 32.09 1.65 10.91
C LEU A 94 30.90 1.27 10.01
N GLU A 95 31.10 1.16 8.70
CA GLU A 95 30.09 0.67 7.75
C GLU A 95 29.66 -0.75 8.07
N LYS A 96 30.62 -1.67 8.23
CA LYS A 96 30.33 -3.05 8.67
C LYS A 96 29.60 -3.10 10.01
N GLU A 97 30.00 -2.25 10.96
CA GLU A 97 29.37 -2.18 12.29
C GLU A 97 27.94 -1.63 12.23
N PHE A 98 27.64 -0.76 11.27
CA PHE A 98 26.33 -0.17 11.04
C PHE A 98 25.40 -1.14 10.32
N ASP A 99 25.87 -1.80 9.25
CA ASP A 99 25.11 -2.80 8.51
C ASP A 99 24.80 -4.02 9.38
N SER A 100 25.79 -4.54 10.11
CA SER A 100 25.56 -5.63 11.06
C SER A 100 24.53 -5.25 12.13
N TYR A 101 24.53 -4.00 12.59
CA TYR A 101 23.50 -3.53 13.51
C TYR A 101 22.11 -3.53 12.88
N TRP A 102 21.97 -3.06 11.63
CA TRP A 102 20.70 -3.03 10.90
C TRP A 102 20.12 -4.44 10.73
N GLU A 103 20.97 -5.39 10.32
CA GLU A 103 20.63 -6.81 10.18
C GLU A 103 20.25 -7.44 11.52
N ASN A 104 21.06 -7.24 12.57
CA ASN A 104 20.81 -7.81 13.90
C ASN A 104 19.51 -7.29 14.52
N LYS A 105 19.11 -6.05 14.18
CA LYS A 105 17.82 -5.48 14.59
C LYS A 105 16.64 -5.95 13.75
N ARG A 106 16.88 -6.74 12.69
CA ARG A 106 15.85 -7.20 11.75
C ARG A 106 15.00 -6.02 11.26
N ALA A 107 15.67 -4.91 10.94
CA ALA A 107 15.01 -3.65 10.65
C ALA A 107 14.22 -3.70 9.34
N ASP A 108 14.77 -4.35 8.30
CA ASP A 108 14.06 -4.57 7.03
C ASP A 108 12.79 -5.41 7.24
N GLU A 109 12.89 -6.52 7.99
CA GLU A 109 11.73 -7.34 8.31
C GLU A 109 10.68 -6.59 9.13
N SER A 110 11.10 -5.73 10.06
CA SER A 110 10.16 -4.90 10.84
C SER A 110 9.39 -3.93 9.94
N LEU A 111 10.05 -3.36 8.93
CA LEU A 111 9.41 -2.51 7.92
C LEU A 111 8.46 -3.33 7.04
N ASP A 112 8.86 -4.52 6.60
CA ASP A 112 8.00 -5.42 5.80
C ASP A 112 6.75 -5.87 6.57
N ILE A 113 6.90 -6.23 7.86
CA ILE A 113 5.79 -6.56 8.75
C ILE A 113 4.87 -5.34 8.91
N SER A 114 5.41 -4.13 9.04
CA SER A 114 4.62 -2.90 9.12
C SER A 114 3.78 -2.70 7.86
N VAL A 115 4.39 -2.81 6.67
CA VAL A 115 3.68 -2.68 5.39
C VAL A 115 2.59 -3.74 5.23
N SER A 116 2.89 -5.00 5.58
CA SER A 116 1.90 -6.10 5.55
C SER A 116 0.74 -5.83 6.50
N THR A 117 1.03 -5.40 7.73
CA THR A 117 0.04 -5.07 8.75
C THR A 117 -0.85 -3.92 8.30
N ARG A 118 -0.26 -2.88 7.71
CA ARG A 118 -0.98 -1.74 7.15
C ARG A 118 -1.94 -2.14 6.04
N ARG A 119 -1.52 -3.01 5.12
CA ARG A 119 -2.41 -3.56 4.06
C ARG A 119 -3.60 -4.30 4.67
N LYS A 120 -3.38 -5.08 5.73
CA LYS A 120 -4.48 -5.72 6.47
C LYS A 120 -5.45 -4.68 7.04
N LEU A 121 -4.95 -3.62 7.69
CA LEU A 121 -5.81 -2.55 8.19
C LEU A 121 -6.59 -1.83 7.06
N GLU A 122 -5.98 -1.64 5.90
CA GLU A 122 -6.65 -1.09 4.70
C GLU A 122 -7.81 -2.01 4.26
N THR A 123 -7.62 -3.33 4.24
CA THR A 123 -8.71 -4.30 4.01
C THR A 123 -9.82 -4.17 5.06
N ARG A 124 -9.46 -4.01 6.33
CA ARG A 124 -10.44 -3.85 7.43
C ARG A 124 -11.28 -2.58 7.28
N ILE A 125 -10.72 -1.50 6.72
CA ILE A 125 -11.50 -0.30 6.38
C ILE A 125 -12.54 -0.62 5.30
N VAL A 126 -12.16 -1.33 4.23
CA VAL A 126 -13.08 -1.70 3.14
C VAL A 126 -14.26 -2.51 3.68
N GLU A 127 -14.02 -3.45 4.58
CA GLU A 127 -15.10 -4.22 5.21
C GLU A 127 -16.07 -3.33 6.00
N LEU A 128 -15.54 -2.39 6.78
CA LEU A 128 -16.35 -1.43 7.54
C LEU A 128 -17.20 -0.55 6.60
N GLU A 129 -16.63 -0.11 5.48
CA GLU A 129 -17.33 0.66 4.45
C GLU A 129 -18.43 -0.18 3.77
N CYS A 130 -18.18 -1.46 3.47
CA CYS A 130 -19.19 -2.37 2.96
C CYS A 130 -20.36 -2.56 3.95
N GLN A 131 -20.07 -2.71 5.24
CA GLN A 131 -21.11 -2.81 6.27
C GLN A 131 -21.93 -1.52 6.37
N GLN A 132 -21.27 -0.36 6.27
CA GLN A 132 -21.97 0.93 6.25
C GLN A 132 -22.95 1.02 5.08
N GLN A 133 -22.50 0.69 3.87
CA GLN A 133 -23.34 0.72 2.67
C GLN A 133 -24.54 -0.25 2.79
N ALA A 134 -24.34 -1.43 3.37
CA ALA A 134 -25.40 -2.40 3.61
C ALA A 134 -26.47 -1.85 4.57
N LEU A 135 -26.07 -1.14 5.64
CA LEU A 135 -26.98 -0.50 6.58
C LEU A 135 -27.79 0.62 5.91
N GLU A 136 -27.13 1.48 5.14
CA GLU A 136 -27.78 2.58 4.40
C GLU A 136 -28.83 2.04 3.42
N ALA A 137 -28.49 0.99 2.66
CA ALA A 137 -29.42 0.34 1.72
C ALA A 137 -30.63 -0.29 2.44
N SER A 138 -30.41 -0.88 3.62
CA SER A 138 -31.49 -1.48 4.41
C SER A 138 -32.47 -0.44 4.97
N SER A 139 -31.97 0.76 5.30
CA SER A 139 -32.78 1.88 5.77
C SER A 139 -33.68 2.42 4.66
N MET A 140 -33.14 2.60 3.45
CA MET A 140 -33.90 3.09 2.29
C MET A 140 -35.04 2.12 1.89
N ARG A 141 -34.84 0.80 1.98
CA ARG A 141 -35.89 -0.19 1.66
C ARG A 141 -37.06 -0.17 2.64
N LYS A 142 -36.83 0.14 3.92
CA LYS A 142 -37.91 0.22 4.93
C LYS A 142 -38.82 1.43 4.73
N GLN A 143 -38.32 2.49 4.09
CA GLN A 143 -39.11 3.71 3.82
C GLN A 143 -39.99 3.59 2.57
N SER A 144 -39.65 2.72 1.61
CA SER A 144 -40.41 2.55 0.36
C SER A 144 -41.53 1.50 0.44
N SER A 145 -41.63 0.74 1.54
CA SER A 145 -42.68 -0.27 1.73
C SER A 145 -43.90 0.29 2.49
N LYS A 146 -44.72 1.08 1.79
CA LYS A 146 -46.18 1.01 1.94
C LYS A 146 -46.74 0.47 0.62
N PRO A 147 -46.77 -0.86 0.41
CA PRO A 147 -47.41 -1.41 -0.77
C PRO A 147 -48.94 -1.29 -0.61
N SER A 148 -49.56 -0.48 -1.47
CA SER A 148 -50.97 -0.69 -1.85
C SER A 148 -51.06 -2.06 -2.52
N ILE A 149 -51.79 -2.99 -1.90
CA ILE A 149 -51.79 -4.43 -2.19
C ILE A 149 -52.42 -4.80 -3.55
N GLN A 150 -52.85 -3.85 -4.40
CA GLN A 150 -53.67 -4.19 -5.56
C GLN A 150 -53.02 -4.12 -6.96
N GLU A 151 -51.80 -3.60 -7.16
CA GLU A 151 -51.28 -3.41 -8.54
C GLU A 151 -49.93 -4.08 -8.87
N THR A 152 -49.23 -4.72 -7.92
CA THR A 152 -47.82 -5.12 -8.13
C THR A 152 -47.63 -6.46 -8.85
N THR A 153 -48.67 -7.27 -9.03
CA THR A 153 -48.54 -8.58 -9.67
C THR A 153 -48.54 -8.51 -11.21
N GLN A 154 -49.08 -7.44 -11.81
CA GLN A 154 -49.12 -7.30 -13.28
C GLN A 154 -47.85 -6.68 -13.90
N ARG A 155 -47.01 -6.01 -13.10
CA ARG A 155 -45.85 -5.25 -13.64
C ARG A 155 -44.54 -6.05 -13.71
N CYS A 156 -44.43 -7.17 -12.99
CA CYS A 156 -43.19 -7.95 -12.92
C CYS A 156 -43.03 -8.96 -14.08
N THR A 157 -44.11 -9.45 -14.67
CA THR A 157 -44.04 -10.35 -15.82
C THR A 157 -43.68 -9.64 -17.12
N SER A 158 -44.08 -8.38 -17.33
CA SER A 158 -43.77 -7.66 -18.58
C SER A 158 -42.33 -7.15 -18.65
N LEU A 159 -41.68 -6.93 -17.51
CA LEU A 159 -40.33 -6.36 -17.45
C LEU A 159 -39.24 -7.44 -17.64
N PHE A 160 -39.51 -8.67 -17.21
CA PHE A 160 -38.65 -9.82 -17.50
C PHE A 160 -38.69 -10.21 -18.99
N GLN A 161 -39.87 -10.17 -19.63
CA GLN A 161 -39.99 -10.46 -21.06
C GLN A 161 -39.22 -9.46 -21.95
N ALA A 162 -39.13 -8.19 -21.53
CA ALA A 162 -38.42 -7.15 -22.28
C ALA A 162 -36.88 -7.18 -22.08
N MET A 163 -36.39 -7.79 -21.01
CA MET A 163 -34.95 -7.91 -20.75
C MET A 163 -34.30 -9.08 -21.50
N GLU A 164 -35.03 -10.18 -21.73
CA GLU A 164 -34.54 -11.31 -22.52
C GLU A 164 -34.30 -10.91 -23.99
N ASP A 165 -35.14 -10.07 -24.57
CA ASP A 165 -34.98 -9.58 -25.96
C ASP A 165 -33.76 -8.64 -26.16
N HIS A 166 -33.27 -8.00 -25.08
CA HIS A 166 -32.14 -7.07 -25.14
C HIS A 166 -30.77 -7.75 -24.95
N GLN A 167 -30.73 -8.96 -24.39
CA GLN A 167 -29.48 -9.65 -24.05
C GLN A 167 -28.86 -10.41 -25.24
N GLN A 168 -29.65 -10.77 -26.26
CA GLN A 168 -29.13 -11.45 -27.46
C GLN A 168 -28.36 -10.52 -28.43
N LYS A 169 -28.54 -9.19 -28.37
CA LYS A 169 -27.92 -8.23 -29.31
C LYS A 169 -26.69 -7.50 -28.78
N GLY A 170 -26.44 -7.51 -27.47
CA GLY A 170 -25.40 -6.67 -26.84
C GLY A 170 -24.02 -7.30 -26.66
N ILE A 171 -23.88 -8.61 -26.83
CA ILE A 171 -22.66 -9.34 -26.41
C ILE A 171 -21.51 -9.24 -27.45
N ASN A 172 -21.79 -8.90 -28.70
CA ASN A 172 -20.76 -8.90 -29.77
C ASN A 172 -20.06 -7.56 -30.02
N GLN A 173 -20.37 -6.47 -29.32
CA GLN A 173 -19.75 -5.14 -29.57
C GLN A 173 -18.82 -4.62 -28.47
N THR A 174 -18.91 -5.10 -27.24
CA THR A 174 -18.21 -4.47 -26.10
C THR A 174 -16.83 -5.07 -25.77
N LEU A 175 -16.47 -6.23 -26.34
CA LEU A 175 -15.18 -6.87 -26.04
C LEU A 175 -13.99 -6.33 -26.85
N SER A 176 -14.23 -5.51 -27.89
CA SER A 176 -13.16 -5.00 -28.77
C SER A 176 -12.62 -3.63 -28.37
N GLN A 177 -13.28 -2.89 -27.48
CA GLN A 177 -12.93 -1.49 -27.21
C GLN A 177 -12.17 -1.27 -25.89
N SER A 178 -12.23 -2.19 -24.90
CA SER A 178 -11.54 -2.00 -23.62
C SER A 178 -10.05 -2.40 -23.64
N ASN A 179 -9.64 -3.31 -24.54
CA ASN A 179 -8.25 -3.79 -24.59
C ASN A 179 -7.31 -2.85 -25.35
N GLN A 180 -7.84 -1.91 -26.15
CA GLN A 180 -7.04 -0.93 -26.87
C GLN A 180 -6.63 0.24 -25.96
N THR A 181 -7.49 0.64 -25.02
CA THR A 181 -7.28 1.83 -24.19
C THR A 181 -6.24 1.63 -23.09
N THR A 182 -6.07 0.40 -22.59
CA THR A 182 -5.08 0.06 -21.56
C THR A 182 -3.67 -0.04 -22.14
N ALA A 183 -3.52 -0.53 -23.37
CA ALA A 183 -2.22 -0.59 -24.07
C ALA A 183 -1.68 0.81 -24.40
N ASP A 184 -2.55 1.73 -24.84
CA ASP A 184 -2.17 3.10 -25.19
C ASP A 184 -1.71 3.92 -23.97
N LEU A 185 -2.31 3.68 -22.78
CA LEU A 185 -1.91 4.35 -21.53
C LEU A 185 -0.56 3.86 -21.00
N LEU A 186 -0.27 2.56 -21.15
CA LEU A 186 1.01 1.96 -20.78
C LEU A 186 2.16 2.46 -21.68
N GLU A 187 1.90 2.61 -22.98
CA GLU A 187 2.88 3.15 -23.92
C GLU A 187 3.18 4.63 -23.65
N LEU A 188 2.17 5.43 -23.29
CA LEU A 188 2.35 6.84 -22.93
C LEU A 188 3.20 7.01 -21.67
N TRP A 189 2.99 6.15 -20.67
CA TRP A 189 3.75 6.17 -19.42
C TRP A 189 5.21 5.77 -19.63
N CYS A 190 5.47 4.73 -20.45
CA CYS A 190 6.82 4.30 -20.79
C CYS A 190 7.60 5.39 -21.57
N LYS A 191 6.96 6.08 -22.51
CA LYS A 191 7.59 7.17 -23.27
C LYS A 191 7.94 8.36 -22.38
N SER A 192 7.11 8.67 -21.38
CA SER A 192 7.38 9.74 -20.41
C SER A 192 8.60 9.41 -19.53
N ALA A 193 8.67 8.19 -18.99
CA ALA A 193 9.80 7.75 -18.17
C ALA A 193 11.15 7.77 -18.93
N ILE A 194 11.15 7.37 -20.21
CA ILE A 194 12.34 7.41 -21.05
C ILE A 194 12.77 8.84 -21.39
N ALA A 195 11.82 9.77 -21.57
CA ALA A 195 12.11 11.18 -21.83
C ALA A 195 12.79 11.85 -20.62
N THR A 196 12.38 11.50 -19.40
CA THR A 196 13.00 11.98 -18.16
C THR A 196 14.44 11.48 -18.00
N LEU A 197 14.76 10.29 -18.51
CA LEU A 197 16.11 9.72 -18.47
C LEU A 197 17.06 10.25 -19.56
N LYS A 198 16.55 10.96 -20.58
CA LYS A 198 17.37 11.55 -21.66
C LYS A 198 17.84 12.98 -21.39
N GLY A 199 17.53 13.54 -20.21
CA GLY A 199 18.05 14.83 -19.76
C GLY A 199 19.48 14.73 -19.23
N SER A 200 20.45 14.82 -20.13
CA SER A 200 21.90 14.99 -19.93
C SER A 200 22.70 13.83 -19.29
N PRO A 201 23.69 13.26 -20.00
CA PRO A 201 24.57 12.24 -19.43
C PRO A 201 25.60 12.86 -18.47
N PRO A 202 25.88 12.26 -17.30
CA PRO A 202 27.04 12.62 -16.50
C PRO A 202 28.34 12.20 -17.22
N SER A 203 29.41 12.98 -16.99
CA SER A 203 30.74 12.74 -17.56
C SER A 203 31.30 11.38 -17.18
N ARG A 204 32.01 10.76 -18.13
CA ARG A 204 32.49 9.36 -18.14
C ARG A 204 33.55 9.01 -17.06
N SER A 205 33.89 9.92 -16.15
CA SER A 205 34.94 9.72 -15.13
C SER A 205 34.43 9.18 -13.78
N ASP A 206 33.13 9.25 -13.49
CA ASP A 206 32.64 9.03 -12.11
C ASP A 206 31.79 7.75 -11.92
N CYS A 207 31.63 6.94 -12.98
CA CYS A 207 30.71 5.80 -12.95
C CYS A 207 31.27 4.48 -12.36
N ALA A 208 32.51 4.44 -11.88
CA ALA A 208 33.12 3.19 -11.42
C ALA A 208 32.87 2.87 -9.93
N SER A 209 32.47 3.85 -9.10
CA SER A 209 32.30 3.65 -7.64
C SER A 209 30.85 3.74 -7.15
N TYR A 210 29.90 4.12 -8.02
CA TYR A 210 28.55 4.54 -7.59
C TYR A 210 27.45 3.48 -7.76
N ASN A 211 27.79 2.23 -8.13
CA ASN A 211 26.84 1.34 -8.80
C ASN A 211 26.54 -0.01 -8.12
N SER A 212 27.05 -0.31 -6.92
CA SER A 212 26.78 -1.59 -6.26
C SER A 212 25.69 -1.53 -5.18
N SER A 213 25.64 -0.48 -4.34
CA SER A 213 24.74 -0.47 -3.17
C SER A 213 23.36 0.16 -3.44
N ILE A 214 23.29 1.23 -4.24
CA ILE A 214 22.02 1.92 -4.57
C ILE A 214 21.22 1.15 -5.62
N THR A 215 21.90 0.57 -6.61
CA THR A 215 21.28 -0.18 -7.71
C THR A 215 20.66 -1.50 -7.25
N PHE A 216 21.14 -2.07 -6.14
CA PHE A 216 20.53 -3.25 -5.53
C PHE A 216 19.25 -2.91 -4.75
N ARG A 217 19.22 -1.76 -4.05
CA ARG A 217 18.06 -1.36 -3.23
C ARG A 217 16.94 -0.68 -4.03
N MET A 218 17.25 0.05 -5.10
CA MET A 218 16.23 0.55 -6.04
C MET A 218 15.56 -0.56 -6.87
N LYS A 219 16.26 -1.67 -7.13
CA LYS A 219 15.66 -2.85 -7.75
C LYS A 219 14.55 -3.44 -6.90
N ASN A 220 14.70 -3.48 -5.58
CA ASN A 220 13.63 -3.97 -4.69
C ASN A 220 12.40 -3.04 -4.72
N LEU A 221 12.57 -1.71 -4.69
CA LEU A 221 11.46 -0.77 -4.84
C LEU A 221 10.73 -0.87 -6.18
N CYS A 222 11.43 -1.24 -7.27
CA CYS A 222 10.82 -1.42 -8.58
C CYS A 222 10.06 -2.76 -8.71
N VAL A 223 10.56 -3.83 -8.06
CA VAL A 223 9.87 -5.12 -7.97
C VAL A 223 8.54 -5.00 -7.20
N TYR A 224 8.49 -4.22 -6.12
CA TYR A 224 7.24 -4.00 -5.36
C TYR A 224 6.14 -3.26 -6.14
N CYS A 225 6.49 -2.43 -7.13
CA CYS A 225 5.50 -1.79 -8.01
C CYS A 225 5.02 -2.70 -9.15
N LEU A 226 5.85 -3.67 -9.57
CA LEU A 226 5.52 -4.62 -10.63
C LEU A 226 4.69 -5.80 -10.12
N ASP A 227 4.96 -6.30 -8.90
CA ASP A 227 4.18 -7.39 -8.31
C ASP A 227 2.73 -6.97 -7.98
N ALA A 228 2.52 -5.69 -7.63
CA ALA A 228 1.17 -5.14 -7.44
C ALA A 228 0.37 -5.03 -8.76
N ALA A 229 1.04 -4.99 -9.90
CA ALA A 229 0.40 -4.96 -11.23
C ALA A 229 0.20 -6.38 -11.82
N PHE A 230 0.95 -7.38 -11.34
CA PHE A 230 0.89 -8.74 -11.87
C PHE A 230 -0.15 -9.64 -11.18
N ASP A 231 -0.56 -9.31 -9.95
CA ASP A 231 -1.55 -10.09 -9.17
C ASP A 231 -3.01 -9.89 -9.65
N GLU A 232 -3.29 -8.87 -10.47
CA GLU A 232 -4.59 -8.69 -11.15
C GLU A 232 -4.78 -9.60 -12.38
N SER A 233 -3.75 -10.36 -12.78
CA SER A 233 -3.74 -11.12 -14.05
C SER A 233 -3.96 -12.63 -13.92
N ARG A 234 -4.09 -13.20 -12.70
CA ARG A 234 -4.24 -14.66 -12.52
C ARG A 234 -5.69 -15.10 -12.36
N GLU A 235 -6.26 -15.42 -13.53
CA GLU A 235 -7.21 -16.48 -13.88
C GLU A 235 -8.04 -17.16 -12.77
N LYS A 236 -9.37 -17.07 -12.94
CA LYS A 236 -10.35 -18.01 -12.40
C LYS A 236 -10.17 -19.39 -13.06
N PRO A 237 -10.21 -20.50 -12.30
CA PRO A 237 -10.30 -21.83 -12.91
C PRO A 237 -11.70 -22.05 -13.49
N ASP A 238 -11.75 -22.56 -14.73
CA ASP A 238 -12.95 -23.07 -15.36
C ASP A 238 -13.49 -24.26 -14.55
N ILE A 239 -14.78 -24.20 -14.21
CA ILE A 239 -15.53 -25.29 -13.60
C ILE A 239 -16.32 -25.95 -14.72
N GLU A 240 -15.96 -27.20 -15.05
CA GLU A 240 -16.80 -28.15 -15.79
C GLU A 240 -17.92 -28.73 -14.92
#